data_AF-A0A436RZ17-F1
#
_entry.id   AF-A0A436RZ17-F1
#
_cell.length_a   1.000
_cell.length_b   1.000
_cell.length_c   1.000
_cell.angle_alpha   90.00
_cell.angle_beta   90.00
_cell.angle_gamma   90.00
#
_symmetry.space_group_name_H-M   'P 1'
#
loop_
_entity.id
_entity.type
_entity.pdbx_description
1 polymer ?
#
loop_
_entity_poly.entity_id
_entity_poly.type
_entity_poly.pdbx_seq_one_letter_code
_entity_poly.pdbx_strand_id
1 'polypeptide(L)' 'MKSTAALLAAACLLCATGAHADEAAFLRTLQGEFSGKGTLRIRTNTPVMNINCTFTSDATAD' A
#
# COMPACT_ATOMS: atom_id res chain seq x y z
N MET A 1 28.49 -28.45 -21.49
CA MET A 1 27.32 -28.51 -20.58
C MET A 1 27.18 -27.30 -19.66
N LYS A 2 28.27 -26.69 -19.14
CA LYS A 2 28.21 -25.48 -18.28
C LYS A 2 27.81 -24.19 -19.03
N SER A 3 28.22 -24.03 -20.29
CA SER A 3 27.94 -22.83 -21.09
C SER A 3 26.47 -22.65 -21.45
N THR A 4 25.76 -23.74 -21.76
CA THR A 4 24.35 -23.70 -22.18
C THR A 4 23.43 -23.31 -21.04
N ALA A 5 23.70 -23.80 -19.82
CA ALA A 5 22.94 -23.41 -18.63
C ALA A 5 23.11 -21.91 -18.29
N ALA A 6 24.32 -21.37 -18.45
CA ALA A 6 24.58 -19.95 -18.24
C ALA A 6 23.86 -19.06 -19.27
N LEU A 7 23.84 -19.49 -20.54
CA LEU A 7 23.12 -18.79 -21.61
C LEU A 7 21.60 -18.80 -21.40
N LEU A 8 21.03 -19.92 -20.96
CA LEU A 8 19.61 -20.04 -20.61
C LEU A 8 19.24 -19.15 -19.41
N ALA A 9 20.07 -19.13 -18.36
CA ALA A 9 19.85 -18.26 -17.21
C ALA A 9 19.92 -16.76 -17.59
N ALA A 10 20.88 -16.37 -18.43
CA ALA A 10 20.99 -15.01 -18.94
C ALA A 10 19.77 -14.60 -19.79
N ALA A 11 19.27 -15.50 -20.64
CA ALA A 11 18.07 -15.27 -21.43
C ALA A 11 16.82 -15.08 -20.54
N CYS A 12 16.66 -15.88 -19.48
CA CYS A 12 15.56 -15.71 -18.53
C CYS A 12 15.60 -14.36 -17.78
N LEU A 13 16.79 -13.87 -17.44
CA LEU A 13 16.97 -12.58 -16.78
C LEU A 13 16.66 -11.40 -17.71
N LEU A 14 16.92 -11.53 -19.02
CA LEU A 14 16.57 -10.53 -20.04
C LEU A 14 15.06 -10.47 -20.30
N CYS A 15 14.35 -11.58 -20.10
CA CYS A 15 12.89 -11.67 -20.22
C CYS A 15 12.14 -11.30 -18.93
N ALA A 16 12.86 -11.04 -17.83
CA ALA A 16 12.24 -10.61 -16.58
C ALA A 16 11.75 -9.16 -16.75
N THR A 17 10.48 -9.00 -17.12
CA THR A 17 9.80 -7.71 -17.04
C THR A 17 9.74 -7.31 -15.57
N GLY A 18 10.08 -6.05 -15.27
CA GLY A 18 9.91 -5.54 -13.91
C GLY A 18 8.46 -5.75 -13.46
N ALA A 19 8.28 -6.25 -12.23
CA ALA A 19 6.96 -6.17 -11.61
C ALA A 19 6.70 -4.68 -11.38
N HIS A 20 6.00 -4.05 -12.33
CA HIS A 20 5.44 -2.72 -12.14
C HIS A 20 4.37 -2.90 -11.08
N ALA A 21 4.77 -2.69 -9.82
CA ALA A 21 3.79 -2.38 -8.83
C ALA A 21 3.18 -1.06 -9.30
N ASP A 22 1.91 -1.12 -9.67
CA ASP A 22 1.16 0.06 -10.06
C ASP A 22 0.63 0.68 -8.76
N GLU A 23 1.56 1.20 -7.94
CA GLU A 23 1.18 1.90 -6.72
C GLU A 23 0.38 3.16 -7.04
N ALA A 24 0.54 3.73 -8.23
CA ALA A 24 -0.17 4.94 -8.62
C ALA A 24 -1.69 4.75 -8.58
N ALA A 25 -2.20 3.64 -9.16
CA ALA A 25 -3.63 3.34 -9.09
C ALA A 25 -4.09 3.13 -7.64
N PHE A 26 -3.32 2.40 -6.82
CA PHE A 26 -3.63 2.17 -5.41
C PHE A 26 -3.65 3.47 -4.60
N LEU A 27 -2.64 4.32 -4.72
CA LEU A 27 -2.53 5.59 -4.00
C LEU A 27 -3.68 6.53 -4.35
N ARG A 28 -4.14 6.52 -5.61
CA ARG A 28 -5.33 7.30 -6.01
C ARG A 28 -6.61 6.80 -5.34
N THR A 29 -6.72 5.52 -4.98
CA THR A 29 -7.88 5.03 -4.20
C THR A 29 -7.95 5.60 -2.79
N LEU A 30 -6.86 6.17 -2.29
CA LEU A 30 -6.81 6.80 -0.97
C LEU A 30 -7.27 8.27 -1.01
N GLN A 31 -7.58 8.84 -2.18
CA GLN A 31 -8.14 10.19 -2.29
C GLN A 31 -9.61 10.20 -1.92
N GLY A 32 -10.06 11.20 -1.16
CA GLY A 32 -11.47 11.41 -0.86
C GLY A 32 -11.74 11.68 0.62
N GLU A 33 -13.02 11.60 1.00
CA GLU A 33 -13.47 11.85 2.37
C GLU A 33 -13.74 10.54 3.10
N PHE A 34 -13.15 10.41 4.29
CA PHE A 34 -13.27 9.23 5.13
C PHE A 34 -13.97 9.62 6.43
N SER A 35 -14.98 8.84 6.79
CA SER A 35 -15.71 8.99 8.04
C SER A 35 -15.78 7.66 8.77
N GLY A 36 -15.44 7.66 10.05
CA GLY A 36 -15.44 6.47 10.91
C GLY A 36 -15.92 6.78 12.31
N LYS A 37 -16.53 5.79 12.95
CA LYS A 37 -16.92 5.85 14.37
C LYS A 37 -16.14 4.82 15.16
N GLY A 38 -15.74 5.17 16.37
CA GLY A 38 -14.98 4.28 17.23
C GLY A 38 -15.08 4.65 18.69
N THR A 39 -14.31 3.95 19.50
CA THR A 39 -14.20 4.21 20.93
C THR A 39 -12.75 4.40 21.33
N LEU A 40 -12.48 5.36 22.20
CA LEU A 40 -11.14 5.70 22.69
C LEU A 40 -11.13 5.68 24.22
N ARG A 41 -10.07 5.11 24.79
CA ARG A 41 -9.76 5.22 26.20
C ARG A 41 -8.33 5.76 26.36
N ILE A 42 -8.20 7.00 26.83
CA ILE A 42 -6.91 7.69 26.93
C ILE A 42 -6.03 7.10 28.05
N ARG A 43 -6.64 6.71 29.18
CA ARG A 43 -5.95 6.02 30.29
C ARG A 43 -6.75 4.82 30.74
N THR A 44 -6.08 3.79 31.25
CA THR A 44 -6.73 2.55 31.69
C THR A 44 -7.86 2.76 32.71
N ASN A 45 -7.78 3.82 33.52
CA ASN A 45 -8.75 4.16 34.55
C ASN A 45 -9.75 5.27 34.14
N THR A 46 -9.77 5.70 32.88
CA THR A 46 -10.77 6.69 32.39
C THR A 46 -11.91 6.01 31.65
N PRO A 47 -13.12 6.61 31.63
CA PRO A 47 -14.23 6.12 30.83
C PRO A 47 -13.87 6.00 29.34
N VAL A 48 -14.52 5.04 28.67
CA VAL A 48 -14.45 4.89 27.21
C VAL A 48 -15.30 5.99 26.57
N MET A 49 -14.72 6.73 25.63
CA MET A 49 -15.40 7.81 24.90
C MET A 49 -15.72 7.36 23.48
N ASN A 50 -16.92 7.69 22.99
CA ASN A 50 -17.25 7.53 21.58
C ASN A 50 -16.61 8.66 20.77
N ILE A 51 -15.97 8.32 19.67
CA ILE A 51 -15.36 9.30 18.76
C ILE A 51 -15.94 9.13 17.35
N ASN A 52 -16.04 10.26 16.66
CA ASN A 52 -16.29 10.32 15.24
C ASN A 52 -15.05 10.93 14.59
N CYS A 53 -14.44 10.21 13.65
CA CYS A 53 -13.27 10.65 12.92
C CYS A 53 -13.69 10.96 11.50
N THR A 54 -13.36 12.17 11.05
CA THR A 54 -13.54 12.59 9.66
C THR A 54 -12.22 13.16 9.17
N PHE A 55 -11.73 12.68 8.03
CA PHE A 55 -10.58 13.30 7.38
C PHE A 55 -10.73 13.25 5.87
N THR A 56 -10.22 14.29 5.21
CA THR A 56 -10.16 14.39 3.76
C THR A 56 -8.72 14.11 3.35
N SER A 57 -8.55 13.26 2.34
CA SER A 57 -7.27 12.87 1.80
C SER A 57 -7.12 13.42 0.39
N ASP A 58 -6.08 14.21 0.20
CA ASP A 58 -5.67 14.73 -1.12
C ASP A 58 -4.57 13.86 -1.74
N ALA A 59 -4.56 12.55 -1.44
CA ALA A 59 -3.60 11.61 -1.98
C ALA A 59 -3.56 11.70 -3.52
N THR A 60 -2.35 11.82 -4.06
CA THR A 60 -2.07 11.87 -5.49
C THR A 60 -0.95 10.88 -5.79
N ALA A 61 -0.92 10.36 -7.02
CA ALA A 61 0.18 9.58 -7.53
C ALA A 61 0.95 10.48 -8.51
N ASP A 62 2.16 10.87 -8.13
CA ASP A 62 3.09 11.67 -8.95
C ASP A 62 3.90 10.74 -9.86
#